data_AF-A0A2E1A8N7-F1
#
_entry.id   AF-A0A2E1A8N7-F1
#
_cell.length_a   1.000
_cell.length_b   1.000
_cell.length_c   1.000
_cell.angle_alpha   90.00
_cell.angle_beta   90.00
_cell.angle_gamma   90.00
#
_symmetry.space_group_name_H-M   'P 1'
#
loop_
_entity.id
_entity.type
_entity.pdbx_description
1 polymer ?
#
loop_
_entity_poly.entity_id
_entity_poly.type
_entity_poly.pdbx_seq_one_letter_code
_entity_poly.pdbx_strand_id
1 'polypeptide(L)'
;MTIEEYLARVAARPLPSNPIARVKTFARELAEGASYNLWGTTISIYFPREESETEGPLPDDENLREYVKARWGIGKHPGYDMLLRQEYVTVESSDWFRAYYAFTKSAFDLLEEVDHASVFISYKRTESSAFALLIAKVLEQAGLAPFVDMQLRPGDDWRDELERNVKGADYFVLLLGQETLASDVTLQELQWALDAGKSIITIRHNNFKFESVDWEAMPSTIADAIQRTHSIEVTQENPLAYNTALTELLNRFGITP
;
A
#
# COMPACT_ATOMS: atom_id res chain seq x y z
N MET A 1 17.20 11.94 -11.07
CA MET A 1 16.67 11.94 -9.72
C MET A 1 17.36 13.06 -8.98
N THR A 2 16.69 14.19 -8.83
CA THR A 2 17.08 15.26 -7.91
C THR A 2 16.45 15.02 -6.54
N ILE A 3 16.85 15.79 -5.52
CA ILE A 3 16.24 15.70 -4.19
C ILE A 3 14.75 16.10 -4.24
N GLU A 4 14.36 17.08 -5.06
CA GLU A 4 12.98 17.51 -5.21
C GLU A 4 12.10 16.44 -5.87
N GLU A 5 12.61 15.80 -6.94
CA GLU A 5 11.94 14.67 -7.61
C GLU A 5 11.74 13.51 -6.65
N TYR A 6 12.77 13.19 -5.86
CA TYR A 6 12.74 12.12 -4.87
C TYR A 6 11.75 12.42 -3.74
N LEU A 7 11.75 13.65 -3.21
CA LEU A 7 10.80 14.12 -2.20
C LEU A 7 9.36 14.01 -2.67
N ALA A 8 9.07 14.46 -3.89
CA ALA A 8 7.73 14.34 -4.48
C ALA A 8 7.29 12.88 -4.58
N ARG A 9 8.20 11.98 -4.98
CA ARG A 9 7.94 10.55 -5.08
C ARG A 9 7.65 9.90 -3.73
N VAL A 10 8.49 10.13 -2.71
CA VAL A 10 8.25 9.53 -1.39
C VAL A 10 7.04 10.13 -0.71
N ALA A 11 6.76 11.43 -0.89
CA ALA A 11 5.59 12.10 -0.32
C ALA A 11 4.26 11.55 -0.88
N ALA A 12 4.25 11.09 -2.13
CA ALA A 12 3.08 10.46 -2.74
C ALA A 12 2.70 9.12 -2.07
N ARG A 13 3.65 8.44 -1.42
CA ARG A 13 3.41 7.18 -0.69
C ARG A 13 2.83 7.48 0.70
N PRO A 14 1.73 6.84 1.12
CA PRO A 14 1.20 7.03 2.48
C PRO A 14 2.19 6.52 3.53
N LEU A 15 2.34 7.26 4.63
CA LEU A 15 3.11 6.79 5.78
C LEU A 15 2.28 5.79 6.58
N PRO A 16 2.82 4.61 6.91
CA PRO A 16 2.11 3.65 7.75
C PRO A 16 1.94 4.17 9.18
N SER A 17 0.87 3.72 9.84
CA SER A 17 0.59 3.99 11.26
C SER A 17 1.32 3.02 12.20
N ASN A 18 1.55 1.77 11.77
CA ASN A 18 2.23 0.75 12.55
C ASN A 18 3.73 1.10 12.75
N PRO A 19 4.26 1.07 13.99
CA PRO A 19 5.65 1.43 14.28
C PRO A 19 6.71 0.64 13.50
N ILE A 20 6.55 -0.67 13.35
CA ILE A 20 7.50 -1.52 12.62
C ILE A 20 7.41 -1.27 11.11
N ALA A 21 6.21 -1.08 10.58
CA ALA A 21 6.03 -0.71 9.19
C ALA A 21 6.70 0.65 8.88
N ARG A 22 6.64 1.61 9.81
CA ARG A 22 7.36 2.89 9.68
C ARG A 22 8.87 2.70 9.63
N VAL A 23 9.44 1.84 10.48
CA VAL A 23 10.88 1.50 10.46
C VAL A 23 11.27 0.94 9.10
N LYS A 24 10.49 -0.01 8.57
CA LYS A 24 10.71 -0.61 7.25
C LYS A 24 10.63 0.42 6.13
N THR A 25 9.60 1.28 6.12
CA THR A 25 9.47 2.38 5.15
C THR A 25 10.66 3.32 5.20
N PHE A 26 11.11 3.70 6.41
CA PHE A 26 12.25 4.57 6.59
C PHE A 26 13.55 3.93 6.07
N ALA A 27 13.80 2.67 6.41
CA ALA A 27 14.95 1.91 5.91
C ALA A 27 14.98 1.82 4.38
N ARG A 28 13.82 1.53 3.76
CA ARG A 28 13.67 1.45 2.31
C ARG A 28 13.94 2.78 1.64
N GLU A 29 13.32 3.85 2.12
CA GLU A 29 13.50 5.19 1.56
C GLU A 29 14.99 5.62 1.70
N LEU A 30 15.65 5.35 2.84
CA LEU A 30 17.09 5.59 3.02
C LEU A 30 17.96 4.87 1.99
N ALA A 31 17.71 3.57 1.77
CA ALA A 31 18.42 2.78 0.76
C ALA A 31 18.13 3.27 -0.66
N GLU A 32 16.88 3.64 -0.96
CA GLU A 32 16.44 4.16 -2.26
C GLU A 32 17.17 5.45 -2.61
N GLY A 33 17.23 6.43 -1.70
CA GLY A 33 17.95 7.67 -1.95
C GLY A 33 19.46 7.47 -2.11
N ALA A 34 20.05 6.51 -1.39
CA ALA A 34 21.44 6.12 -1.57
C ALA A 34 21.69 5.52 -2.98
N SER A 35 20.78 4.66 -3.46
CA SER A 35 20.86 4.08 -4.81
C SER A 35 20.76 5.11 -5.94
N TYR A 36 20.09 6.24 -5.68
CA TYR A 36 20.02 7.38 -6.59
C TYR A 36 21.20 8.34 -6.46
N ASN A 37 22.18 8.03 -5.59
CA ASN A 37 23.32 8.89 -5.25
C ASN A 37 22.90 10.26 -4.68
N LEU A 38 21.77 10.33 -3.98
CA LEU A 38 21.35 11.55 -3.27
C LEU A 38 22.15 11.75 -1.98
N TRP A 39 22.55 10.66 -1.35
CA TRP A 39 23.48 10.59 -0.22
C TRP A 39 24.29 9.29 -0.30
N GLY A 40 25.33 9.16 0.54
CA GLY A 40 26.20 7.97 0.57
C GLY A 40 25.53 6.73 1.18
N THR A 41 26.13 5.56 0.94
CA THR A 41 25.71 4.29 1.57
C THR A 41 26.10 4.18 3.05
N THR A 42 26.95 5.09 3.51
CA THR A 42 27.25 5.33 4.92
C THR A 42 26.79 6.73 5.26
N ILE A 43 25.97 6.86 6.30
CA ILE A 43 25.42 8.14 6.76
C ILE A 43 25.98 8.46 8.14
N SER A 44 26.25 9.74 8.41
CA SER A 44 26.66 10.21 9.72
C SER A 44 25.54 11.01 10.39
N ILE A 45 25.27 10.65 11.65
CA ILE A 45 24.20 11.24 12.46
C ILE A 45 24.81 11.91 13.67
N TYR A 46 24.52 13.19 13.85
CA TYR A 46 24.88 13.97 15.01
C TYR A 46 23.83 13.84 16.14
N PHE A 47 24.29 13.58 17.35
CA PHE A 47 23.51 13.44 18.58
C PHE A 47 23.88 14.57 19.55
N PRO A 48 23.05 15.62 19.68
CA PRO A 48 23.33 16.73 20.59
C PRO A 48 23.25 16.30 22.07
N ARG A 49 24.07 16.95 22.92
CA ARG A 49 24.27 16.58 24.34
C ARG A 49 23.26 17.20 25.31
N GLU A 50 22.61 18.30 24.92
CA GLU A 50 21.71 19.08 25.78
C GLU A 50 20.29 19.13 25.21
N GLU A 51 19.30 19.20 26.10
CA GLU A 51 17.90 19.54 25.82
C GLU A 51 17.75 20.99 25.34
N SER A 52 18.59 21.48 24.42
CA SER A 52 18.17 22.61 23.58
C SER A 52 17.13 22.05 22.61
N GLU A 53 15.92 21.92 23.13
CA GLU A 53 14.71 21.46 22.45
C GLU A 53 14.60 22.11 21.08
N THR A 54 15.02 21.45 20.00
CA THR A 54 14.54 21.76 18.63
C THR A 54 15.05 20.77 17.59
N GLU A 55 16.21 20.13 17.80
CA GLU A 55 16.81 19.27 16.78
C GLU A 55 17.18 17.91 17.38
N GLY A 56 16.39 16.88 17.06
CA GLY A 56 16.70 15.48 17.37
C GLY A 56 17.96 15.00 16.63
N PRO A 57 18.23 13.68 16.54
CA PRO A 57 19.37 13.19 15.78
C PRO A 57 19.32 13.72 14.34
N LEU A 58 20.40 14.38 13.90
CA LEU A 58 20.45 15.09 12.62
C LEU A 58 21.46 14.45 11.67
N PRO A 59 21.08 14.14 10.43
CA PRO A 59 22.03 13.80 9.39
C PRO A 59 22.99 14.97 9.09
N ASP A 60 24.28 14.68 8.92
CA ASP A 60 25.27 15.69 8.46
C ASP A 60 25.07 16.04 6.98
N ASP A 61 24.64 15.06 6.16
CA ASP A 61 24.35 15.24 4.74
C ASP A 61 23.12 16.14 4.51
N GLU A 62 23.24 17.11 3.60
CA GLU A 62 22.22 18.14 3.35
C GLU A 62 20.95 17.57 2.72
N ASN A 63 21.10 16.73 1.69
CA ASN A 63 19.96 16.10 1.00
C ASN A 63 19.21 15.16 1.95
N LEU A 64 19.94 14.37 2.74
CA LEU A 64 19.35 13.47 3.72
C LEU A 64 18.62 14.24 4.83
N ARG A 65 19.18 15.36 5.30
CA ARG A 65 18.53 16.24 6.27
C ARG A 65 17.25 16.84 5.70
N GLU A 66 17.27 17.30 4.46
CA GLU A 66 16.10 17.83 3.77
C GLU A 66 14.99 16.77 3.65
N TYR A 67 15.34 15.56 3.23
CA TYR A 67 14.42 14.42 3.20
C TYR A 67 13.81 14.12 4.57
N VAL A 68 14.62 13.96 5.62
CA VAL A 68 14.11 13.67 6.97
C VAL A 68 13.17 14.76 7.45
N LYS A 69 13.54 16.03 7.24
CA LYS A 69 12.72 17.19 7.63
C LYS A 69 11.38 17.23 6.90
N ALA A 70 11.39 17.04 5.57
CA ALA A 70 10.19 17.15 4.76
C ALA A 70 9.25 15.94 4.89
N ARG A 71 9.81 14.73 4.95
CA ARG A 71 9.04 13.48 4.95
C ARG A 71 8.54 13.07 6.33
N TRP A 72 9.40 13.18 7.34
CA TRP A 72 9.13 12.64 8.69
C TRP A 72 8.96 13.74 9.73
N GLY A 73 9.67 14.86 9.55
CA GLY A 73 9.89 15.87 10.58
C GLY A 73 11.08 15.51 11.47
N ILE A 74 11.88 16.52 11.82
CA ILE A 74 13.07 16.34 12.67
C ILE A 74 12.64 15.71 14.01
N GLY A 75 13.30 14.63 14.41
CA GLY A 75 12.99 13.88 15.63
C GLY A 75 11.72 13.01 15.59
N LYS A 76 10.98 12.97 14.47
CA LYS A 76 9.75 12.16 14.29
C LYS A 76 9.95 10.96 13.37
N HIS A 77 11.12 10.82 12.77
CA HIS A 77 11.50 9.62 12.02
C HIS A 77 11.73 8.44 12.98
N PRO A 78 11.61 7.18 12.50
CA PRO A 78 11.99 6.02 13.30
C PRO A 78 13.44 6.11 13.79
N GLY A 79 13.68 5.65 15.01
CA GLY A 79 15.01 5.70 15.62
C GLY A 79 16.05 4.85 14.88
N TYR A 80 17.29 5.35 14.82
CA TYR A 80 18.42 4.61 14.22
C TYR A 80 18.75 3.33 15.00
N ASP A 81 18.40 3.26 16.28
CA ASP A 81 18.49 2.04 17.10
C ASP A 81 17.56 0.94 16.57
N MET A 82 16.35 1.28 16.13
CA MET A 82 15.43 0.31 15.53
C MET A 82 15.93 -0.18 14.19
N LEU A 83 16.50 0.70 13.35
CA LEU A 83 17.14 0.28 12.09
C LEU A 83 18.29 -0.71 12.35
N LEU A 84 19.09 -0.47 13.39
CA LEU A 84 20.16 -1.37 13.80
C LEU A 84 19.64 -2.72 14.27
N ARG A 85 18.57 -2.74 15.09
CA ARG A 85 17.96 -3.97 15.61
C ARG A 85 17.26 -4.81 14.54
N GLN A 86 16.77 -4.17 13.48
CA GLN A 86 16.18 -4.82 12.31
C GLN A 86 17.22 -5.13 11.22
N GLU A 87 18.51 -4.94 11.52
CA GLU A 87 19.63 -5.25 10.62
C GLU A 87 19.61 -4.46 9.30
N TYR A 88 18.93 -3.31 9.23
CA TYR A 88 18.96 -2.42 8.06
C TYR A 88 20.21 -1.54 8.01
N VAL A 89 20.82 -1.27 9.17
CA VAL A 89 22.10 -0.57 9.28
C VAL A 89 23.04 -1.30 10.22
N THR A 90 24.34 -1.06 10.05
CA THR A 90 25.38 -1.39 11.03
C THR A 90 26.13 -0.14 11.45
N VAL A 91 26.70 -0.13 12.66
CA VAL A 91 27.57 0.95 13.11
C VAL A 91 28.98 0.67 12.62
N GLU A 92 29.52 1.51 11.73
CA GLU A 92 30.92 1.43 11.31
C GLU A 92 31.86 2.04 12.34
N SER A 93 31.48 3.22 12.85
CA SER A 93 32.19 3.89 13.93
C SER A 93 31.26 4.83 14.69
N SER A 94 31.64 5.20 15.90
CA SER A 94 30.93 6.21 16.67
C SER A 94 31.90 6.93 17.58
N ASP A 95 31.61 8.21 17.82
CA ASP A 95 32.19 9.02 18.88
C ASP A 95 31.07 9.48 19.84
N TRP A 96 31.38 10.42 20.73
CA TRP A 96 30.43 10.88 21.73
C TRP A 96 29.22 11.65 21.18
N PHE A 97 29.33 12.19 19.96
CA PHE A 97 28.28 13.02 19.36
C PHE A 97 27.91 12.57 17.96
N ARG A 98 28.61 11.59 17.37
CA ARG A 98 28.35 11.10 16.04
C ARG A 98 28.37 9.60 15.96
N ALA A 99 27.46 9.04 15.17
CA ALA A 99 27.53 7.65 14.75
C ALA A 99 27.49 7.57 13.22
N TYR A 100 28.28 6.66 12.68
CA TYR A 100 28.36 6.35 11.25
C TYR A 100 27.64 5.03 11.01
N TYR A 101 26.54 5.09 10.28
CA TYR A 101 25.71 3.93 9.95
C TYR A 101 25.91 3.54 8.49
N ALA A 102 26.35 2.31 8.24
CA ALA A 102 26.37 1.74 6.89
C ALA A 102 25.07 0.99 6.62
N PHE A 103 24.49 1.18 5.43
CA PHE A 103 23.35 0.40 4.97
C PHE A 103 23.78 -1.04 4.71
N THR A 104 22.99 -1.99 5.21
CA THR A 104 23.22 -3.42 5.00
C THR A 104 22.54 -3.90 3.72
N LYS A 105 22.86 -5.13 3.32
CA LYS A 105 22.11 -5.84 2.28
C LYS A 105 20.60 -5.84 2.57
N SER A 106 20.18 -6.09 3.82
CA SER A 106 18.77 -6.13 4.20
C SER A 106 18.02 -4.83 3.90
N ALA A 107 18.69 -3.67 3.94
CA ALA A 107 18.07 -2.40 3.56
C ALA A 107 17.91 -2.27 2.03
N PHE A 108 18.86 -2.76 1.24
CA PHE A 108 18.77 -2.76 -0.22
C PHE A 108 17.81 -3.84 -0.76
N ASP A 109 17.69 -4.97 -0.08
CA ASP A 109 16.70 -6.01 -0.43
C ASP A 109 15.27 -5.45 -0.36
N LEU A 110 15.00 -4.40 0.44
CA LEU A 110 13.72 -3.67 0.46
C LEU A 110 13.42 -2.90 -0.83
N LEU A 111 14.41 -2.69 -1.70
CA LEU A 111 14.21 -2.06 -3.02
C LEU A 111 13.79 -3.08 -4.07
N GLU A 112 14.13 -4.35 -3.86
CA GLU A 112 13.65 -5.48 -4.65
C GLU A 112 12.24 -5.90 -4.22
N GLU A 113 11.84 -5.58 -2.99
CA GLU A 113 10.44 -5.54 -2.60
C GLU A 113 9.73 -4.46 -3.42
N VAL A 114 9.20 -4.86 -4.59
CA VAL A 114 8.28 -4.05 -5.40
C VAL A 114 7.31 -3.38 -4.45
N ASP A 115 7.15 -2.05 -4.53
CA ASP A 115 6.05 -1.34 -3.85
C ASP A 115 4.79 -2.13 -4.17
N HIS A 116 4.37 -2.98 -3.23
CA HIS A 116 3.35 -3.97 -3.47
C HIS A 116 2.11 -3.19 -3.84
N ALA A 117 1.67 -3.29 -5.10
CA ALA A 117 0.52 -2.50 -5.51
C ALA A 117 -0.62 -2.82 -4.54
N SER A 118 -1.13 -1.77 -3.92
CA SER A 118 -2.12 -1.87 -2.88
C SER A 118 -3.45 -2.19 -3.53
N VAL A 119 -4.10 -3.26 -3.08
CA VAL A 119 -5.32 -3.77 -3.71
C VAL A 119 -6.44 -3.72 -2.70
N PHE A 120 -7.44 -2.88 -2.91
CA PHE A 120 -8.66 -2.91 -2.11
C PHE A 120 -9.61 -3.96 -2.68
N ILE A 121 -10.09 -4.90 -1.85
CA ILE A 121 -11.02 -5.95 -2.26
C ILE A 121 -12.40 -5.67 -1.65
N SER A 122 -13.34 -5.21 -2.47
CA SER A 122 -14.73 -4.99 -2.10
C SER A 122 -15.58 -6.22 -2.43
N TYR A 123 -16.40 -6.68 -1.47
CA TYR A 123 -17.22 -7.87 -1.61
C TYR A 123 -18.39 -7.90 -0.62
N LYS A 124 -19.43 -8.68 -0.94
CA LYS A 124 -20.52 -8.98 -0.01
C LYS A 124 -20.13 -10.14 0.91
N ARG A 125 -20.08 -9.87 2.22
CA ARG A 125 -19.69 -10.88 3.23
C ARG A 125 -20.54 -12.16 3.22
N THR A 126 -21.84 -12.04 2.97
CA THR A 126 -22.76 -13.19 2.94
C THR A 126 -22.58 -14.10 1.73
N GLU A 127 -21.91 -13.63 0.66
CA GLU A 127 -21.80 -14.36 -0.61
C GLU A 127 -20.36 -14.79 -0.91
N SER A 128 -19.39 -13.90 -0.71
CA SER A 128 -18.06 -14.04 -1.34
C SER A 128 -16.90 -14.02 -0.34
N SER A 129 -17.16 -14.19 0.97
CA SER A 129 -16.11 -14.11 2.01
C SER A 129 -14.95 -15.09 1.80
N ALA A 130 -15.25 -16.37 1.54
CA ALA A 130 -14.21 -17.38 1.37
C ALA A 130 -13.33 -17.08 0.15
N PHE A 131 -13.96 -16.64 -0.95
CA PHE A 131 -13.25 -16.32 -2.19
C PHE A 131 -12.44 -15.02 -2.07
N ALA A 132 -12.96 -13.99 -1.39
CA ALA A 132 -12.22 -12.76 -1.09
C ALA A 132 -10.94 -13.03 -0.29
N LEU A 133 -11.01 -13.91 0.73
CA LEU A 133 -9.85 -14.30 1.51
C LEU A 133 -8.84 -15.12 0.71
N LEU A 134 -9.31 -15.99 -0.20
CA LEU A 134 -8.45 -16.72 -1.11
C LEU A 134 -7.70 -15.76 -2.05
N ILE A 135 -8.40 -14.79 -2.65
CA ILE A 135 -7.79 -13.76 -3.50
C ILE A 135 -6.74 -12.99 -2.71
N ALA A 136 -7.08 -12.52 -1.51
CA ALA A 136 -6.12 -11.81 -0.67
C ALA A 136 -4.87 -12.65 -0.38
N LYS A 137 -5.03 -13.93 -0.06
CA LYS A 137 -3.87 -14.79 0.20
C LYS A 137 -2.97 -14.96 -1.03
N VAL A 138 -3.57 -15.13 -2.21
CA VAL A 138 -2.84 -15.31 -3.47
C VAL A 138 -2.13 -14.02 -3.89
N LEU A 139 -2.80 -12.87 -3.76
CA LEU A 139 -2.20 -11.57 -4.05
C LEU A 139 -1.04 -11.27 -3.07
N GLU A 140 -1.20 -11.56 -1.78
CA GLU A 140 -0.12 -11.43 -0.79
C GLU A 140 1.09 -12.31 -1.15
N GLN A 141 0.86 -13.58 -1.53
CA GLN A 141 1.92 -14.49 -1.98
C GLN A 141 2.62 -14.02 -3.27
N ALA A 142 1.89 -13.31 -4.13
CA ALA A 142 2.40 -12.72 -5.35
C ALA A 142 3.16 -11.40 -5.13
N GLY A 143 3.32 -10.95 -3.88
CA GLY A 143 3.96 -9.68 -3.58
C GLY A 143 3.07 -8.49 -3.95
N LEU A 144 1.79 -8.55 -3.56
CA LEU A 144 0.87 -7.42 -3.58
C LEU A 144 0.35 -7.15 -2.16
N ALA A 145 -0.25 -5.99 -1.92
CA ALA A 145 -0.74 -5.59 -0.60
C ALA A 145 -2.28 -5.54 -0.59
N PRO A 146 -2.96 -6.69 -0.52
CA PRO A 146 -4.41 -6.73 -0.50
C PRO A 146 -4.98 -6.28 0.86
N PHE A 147 -6.01 -5.46 0.80
CA PHE A 147 -6.84 -5.05 1.93
C PHE A 147 -8.25 -5.61 1.74
N VAL A 148 -8.73 -6.36 2.74
CA VAL A 148 -10.07 -6.94 2.77
C VAL A 148 -10.80 -6.32 3.96
N ASP A 149 -11.99 -5.75 3.74
CA ASP A 149 -12.81 -5.21 4.83
C ASP A 149 -13.46 -6.32 5.68
N MET A 150 -12.64 -6.97 6.51
CA MET A 150 -13.03 -8.00 7.47
C MET A 150 -13.16 -7.48 8.91
N GLN A 151 -12.65 -6.27 9.21
CA GLN A 151 -12.31 -5.89 10.59
C GLN A 151 -13.04 -4.67 11.13
N LEU A 152 -13.73 -3.90 10.29
CA LEU A 152 -14.26 -2.63 10.75
C LEU A 152 -15.65 -2.77 11.38
N ARG A 153 -15.79 -2.24 12.60
CA ARG A 153 -17.07 -2.14 13.33
C ARG A 153 -17.79 -0.86 12.87
N PRO A 154 -19.11 -0.88 12.62
CA PRO A 154 -19.84 0.32 12.22
C PRO A 154 -19.72 1.44 13.27
N GLY A 155 -19.34 2.65 12.83
CA GLY A 155 -19.18 3.88 13.62
C GLY A 155 -18.86 5.08 12.72
N ASP A 156 -18.72 6.29 13.28
CA ASP A 156 -18.42 7.50 12.47
C ASP A 156 -16.97 7.50 11.94
N ASP A 157 -15.98 7.11 12.77
CA ASP A 157 -14.56 7.01 12.37
C ASP A 157 -14.32 5.93 11.30
N TRP A 158 -15.23 4.96 11.19
CA TRP A 158 -15.14 3.85 10.24
C TRP A 158 -15.21 4.32 8.79
N ARG A 159 -16.11 5.27 8.48
CA ARG A 159 -16.31 5.73 7.11
C ARG A 159 -15.08 6.43 6.57
N ASP A 160 -14.48 7.29 7.39
CA ASP A 160 -13.28 8.03 7.02
C ASP A 160 -12.08 7.09 6.82
N GLU A 161 -11.97 6.04 7.63
CA GLU A 161 -10.92 5.03 7.46
C GLU A 161 -11.13 4.21 6.18
N LEU A 162 -12.36 3.80 5.91
CA LEU A 162 -12.71 3.07 4.70
C LEU A 162 -12.42 3.89 3.45
N GLU A 163 -12.85 5.16 3.42
CA GLU A 163 -12.58 6.07 2.31
C GLU A 163 -11.08 6.28 2.09
N ARG A 164 -10.30 6.46 3.17
CA ARG A 164 -8.84 6.56 3.09
C ARG A 164 -8.20 5.30 2.50
N ASN A 165 -8.67 4.12 2.90
CA ASN A 165 -8.15 2.85 2.38
C ASN A 165 -8.47 2.66 0.90
N VAL A 166 -9.70 2.98 0.48
CA VAL A 166 -10.09 2.93 -0.95
C VAL A 166 -9.28 3.93 -1.78
N LYS A 167 -9.14 5.18 -1.32
CA LYS A 167 -8.36 6.21 -2.03
C LYS A 167 -6.86 5.96 -1.99
N GLY A 168 -6.37 5.25 -0.97
CA GLY A 168 -4.96 4.86 -0.83
C GLY A 168 -4.56 3.69 -1.73
N ALA A 169 -5.52 2.87 -2.17
CA ALA A 169 -5.25 1.71 -3.00
C ALA A 169 -4.85 2.08 -4.44
N ASP A 170 -3.99 1.27 -5.07
CA ASP A 170 -3.64 1.39 -6.49
C ASP A 170 -4.71 0.72 -7.39
N TYR A 171 -5.23 -0.41 -6.91
CA TYR A 171 -6.24 -1.22 -7.58
C TYR A 171 -7.47 -1.43 -6.70
N PHE A 172 -8.64 -1.45 -7.34
CA PHE A 172 -9.91 -1.76 -6.70
C PHE A 172 -10.48 -3.04 -7.31
N VAL A 173 -10.43 -4.14 -6.57
CA VAL A 173 -11.01 -5.43 -6.96
C VAL A 173 -12.44 -5.51 -6.41
N LEU A 174 -13.42 -5.63 -7.31
CA LEU A 174 -14.83 -5.75 -6.97
C LEU A 174 -15.34 -7.17 -7.23
N LEU A 175 -15.76 -7.87 -6.17
CA LEU A 175 -16.43 -9.18 -6.27
C LEU A 175 -17.93 -9.01 -6.39
N LEU A 176 -18.44 -9.20 -7.61
CA LEU A 176 -19.85 -9.09 -7.95
C LEU A 176 -20.58 -10.42 -7.70
N GLY A 177 -21.27 -10.52 -6.57
CA GLY A 177 -22.30 -11.53 -6.31
C GLY A 177 -23.70 -10.98 -6.57
N GLN A 178 -24.75 -11.75 -6.24
CA GLN A 178 -26.13 -11.39 -6.54
C GLN A 178 -26.58 -10.15 -5.78
N GLU A 179 -26.11 -9.97 -4.54
CA GLU A 179 -26.49 -8.86 -3.66
C GLU A 179 -25.38 -7.80 -3.49
N THR A 180 -24.22 -7.95 -4.14
CA THR A 180 -23.10 -6.99 -3.99
C THR A 180 -23.54 -5.58 -4.36
N LEU A 181 -24.24 -5.40 -5.50
CA LEU A 181 -24.65 -4.08 -5.99
C LEU A 181 -25.87 -3.51 -5.26
N ALA A 182 -26.56 -4.31 -4.44
CA ALA A 182 -27.64 -3.84 -3.57
C ALA A 182 -27.13 -3.19 -2.27
N SER A 183 -25.82 -3.25 -2.02
CA SER A 183 -25.19 -2.70 -0.82
C SER A 183 -24.80 -1.24 -1.03
N ASP A 184 -25.44 -0.32 -0.30
CA ASP A 184 -25.12 1.12 -0.33
C ASP A 184 -23.64 1.40 -0.03
N VAL A 185 -23.06 0.65 0.91
CA VAL A 185 -21.64 0.75 1.28
C VAL A 185 -20.75 0.41 0.08
N THR A 186 -21.07 -0.66 -0.64
CA THR A 186 -20.27 -1.12 -1.78
C THR A 186 -20.37 -0.16 -2.96
N LEU A 187 -21.56 0.40 -3.21
CA LEU A 187 -21.74 1.44 -4.22
C LEU A 187 -20.95 2.70 -3.87
N GLN A 188 -20.90 3.07 -2.58
CA GLN A 188 -20.14 4.20 -2.10
C GLN A 188 -18.62 3.99 -2.25
N GLU A 189 -18.10 2.82 -1.86
CA GLU A 189 -16.70 2.44 -2.07
C GLU A 189 -16.30 2.54 -3.55
N LEU A 190 -17.15 2.02 -4.43
CA LEU A 190 -16.92 2.05 -5.87
C LEU A 190 -16.93 3.49 -6.41
N GLN A 191 -17.81 4.35 -5.92
CA GLN A 191 -17.82 5.76 -6.28
C GLN A 191 -16.52 6.46 -5.84
N TRP A 192 -16.04 6.22 -4.63
CA TRP A 192 -14.75 6.76 -4.17
C TRP A 192 -13.57 6.29 -5.03
N ALA A 193 -13.58 5.02 -5.44
CA ALA A 193 -12.55 4.47 -6.33
C ALA A 193 -12.58 5.12 -7.72
N LEU A 194 -13.78 5.36 -8.27
CA LEU A 194 -13.97 6.05 -9.55
C LEU A 194 -13.50 7.51 -9.47
N ASP A 195 -13.91 8.23 -8.43
CA ASP A 195 -13.54 9.63 -8.23
C ASP A 195 -12.02 9.81 -8.05
N ALA A 196 -11.36 8.82 -7.45
CA ALA A 196 -9.91 8.79 -7.28
C ALA A 196 -9.15 8.20 -8.49
N GLY A 197 -9.84 7.86 -9.58
CA GLY A 197 -9.22 7.36 -10.82
C GLY A 197 -8.53 6.01 -10.69
N LYS A 198 -9.02 5.13 -9.80
CA LYS A 198 -8.39 3.83 -9.51
C LYS A 198 -8.59 2.82 -10.64
N SER A 199 -7.65 1.89 -10.77
CA SER A 199 -7.79 0.77 -11.69
C SER A 199 -8.77 -0.26 -11.13
N ILE A 200 -9.96 -0.34 -11.73
CA ILE A 200 -11.02 -1.24 -11.27
C ILE A 200 -10.89 -2.60 -11.98
N ILE A 201 -10.89 -3.68 -11.20
CA ILE A 201 -10.93 -5.06 -11.68
C ILE A 201 -12.18 -5.72 -11.13
N THR A 202 -13.11 -6.07 -12.00
CA THR A 202 -14.36 -6.74 -11.60
C THR A 202 -14.24 -8.25 -11.74
N ILE A 203 -14.69 -9.00 -10.75
CA ILE A 203 -14.82 -10.47 -10.80
C ILE A 203 -16.27 -10.85 -10.54
N ARG A 204 -16.91 -11.53 -11.49
CA ARG A 204 -18.27 -12.03 -11.36
C ARG A 204 -18.25 -13.36 -10.64
N HIS A 205 -18.85 -13.42 -9.46
CA HIS A 205 -18.86 -14.59 -8.60
C HIS A 205 -20.17 -15.37 -8.75
N ASN A 206 -20.07 -16.70 -8.69
CA ASN A 206 -21.21 -17.63 -8.72
C ASN A 206 -22.19 -17.37 -9.89
N ASN A 207 -21.64 -17.23 -11.10
CA ASN A 207 -22.39 -16.99 -12.34
C ASN A 207 -23.26 -15.72 -12.34
N PHE A 208 -22.90 -14.72 -11.54
CA PHE A 208 -23.56 -13.42 -11.57
C PHE A 208 -23.46 -12.80 -12.97
N LYS A 209 -24.60 -12.32 -13.47
CA LYS A 209 -24.69 -11.58 -14.72
C LYS A 209 -25.08 -10.15 -14.42
N PHE A 210 -24.29 -9.23 -14.93
CA PHE A 210 -24.61 -7.81 -14.83
C PHE A 210 -25.43 -7.38 -16.04
N GLU A 211 -26.67 -6.96 -15.79
CA GLU A 211 -27.53 -6.27 -16.76
C GLU A 211 -27.91 -4.91 -16.16
N SER A 212 -27.59 -3.81 -16.85
CA SER A 212 -27.81 -2.46 -16.28
C SER A 212 -29.28 -2.14 -16.03
N VAL A 213 -30.19 -2.84 -16.72
CA VAL A 213 -31.65 -2.70 -16.59
C VAL A 213 -32.14 -3.16 -15.22
N ASP A 214 -31.44 -4.12 -14.59
CA ASP A 214 -31.85 -4.64 -13.28
C ASP A 214 -31.51 -3.68 -12.12
N TRP A 215 -30.78 -2.60 -12.40
CA TRP A 215 -30.20 -1.70 -11.41
C TRP A 215 -30.52 -0.22 -11.70
N GLU A 216 -31.79 0.10 -12.00
CA GLU A 216 -32.23 1.45 -12.38
C GLU A 216 -31.93 2.54 -11.34
N ALA A 217 -31.86 2.20 -10.06
CA ALA A 217 -31.53 3.12 -8.98
C ALA A 217 -30.02 3.38 -8.82
N MET A 218 -29.17 2.65 -9.54
CA MET A 218 -27.72 2.78 -9.46
C MET A 218 -27.23 3.99 -10.28
N PRO A 219 -26.23 4.74 -9.80
CA PRO A 219 -25.60 5.81 -10.58
C PRO A 219 -25.11 5.32 -11.95
N SER A 220 -25.40 6.07 -13.01
CA SER A 220 -25.01 5.71 -14.38
C SER A 220 -23.48 5.65 -14.56
N THR A 221 -22.72 6.42 -13.78
CA THR A 221 -21.25 6.39 -13.73
C THR A 221 -20.72 5.01 -13.34
N ILE A 222 -21.36 4.37 -12.36
CA ILE A 222 -21.01 3.04 -11.87
C ILE A 222 -21.39 1.99 -12.91
N ALA A 223 -22.60 2.06 -13.47
CA ALA A 223 -23.05 1.15 -14.52
C ALA A 223 -22.08 1.15 -15.72
N ASP A 224 -21.71 2.34 -16.19
CA ASP A 224 -20.74 2.53 -17.27
C ASP A 224 -19.37 1.93 -16.94
N ALA A 225 -18.87 2.13 -15.72
CA ALA A 225 -17.58 1.61 -15.30
C ALA A 225 -17.54 0.07 -15.27
N ILE A 226 -18.61 -0.56 -14.78
CA ILE A 226 -18.74 -2.02 -14.76
C ILE A 226 -18.84 -2.56 -16.20
N GLN A 227 -19.58 -1.88 -17.10
CA GLN A 227 -19.72 -2.32 -18.50
C GLN A 227 -18.43 -2.19 -19.32
N ARG A 228 -17.63 -1.13 -19.08
CA ARG A 228 -16.38 -0.90 -19.81
C ARG A 228 -15.23 -1.79 -19.33
N THR A 229 -15.32 -2.31 -18.10
CA THR A 229 -14.31 -3.18 -17.52
C THR A 229 -14.54 -4.63 -17.96
N HIS A 230 -13.49 -5.28 -18.50
CA HIS A 230 -13.56 -6.71 -18.78
C HIS A 230 -13.55 -7.50 -17.47
N SER A 231 -14.67 -8.10 -17.13
CA SER A 231 -14.83 -8.88 -15.89
C SER A 231 -14.24 -10.29 -16.00
N ILE A 232 -13.54 -10.71 -14.95
CA ILE A 232 -13.13 -12.11 -14.76
C ILE A 232 -14.37 -12.91 -14.32
N GLU A 233 -14.56 -14.11 -14.84
CA GLU A 233 -15.76 -14.91 -14.58
C GLU A 233 -15.48 -16.14 -13.71
N VAL A 234 -16.24 -16.26 -12.62
CA VAL A 234 -16.32 -17.48 -11.80
C VAL A 234 -17.73 -18.05 -11.94
N THR A 235 -17.87 -18.99 -12.88
CA THR A 235 -19.17 -19.57 -13.23
C THR A 235 -19.67 -20.58 -12.22
N GLN A 236 -18.77 -21.21 -11.44
CA GLN A 236 -19.11 -22.20 -10.42
C GLN A 236 -18.09 -22.15 -9.28
N GLU A 237 -18.52 -22.48 -8.06
CA GLU A 237 -17.64 -22.58 -6.90
C GLU A 237 -16.90 -23.94 -6.90
N ASN A 238 -15.87 -24.06 -7.72
CA ASN A 238 -15.02 -25.24 -7.77
C ASN A 238 -13.54 -24.86 -7.95
N PRO A 239 -12.61 -25.78 -7.65
CA PRO A 239 -11.17 -25.48 -7.71
C PRO A 239 -10.69 -24.99 -9.09
N LEU A 240 -11.24 -25.54 -10.18
CA LEU A 240 -10.83 -25.18 -11.54
C LEU A 240 -11.24 -23.74 -11.90
N ALA A 241 -12.48 -23.37 -11.58
CA ALA A 241 -13.00 -22.03 -11.83
C ALA A 241 -12.25 -20.98 -11.00
N TYR A 242 -11.99 -21.25 -9.72
CA TYR A 242 -11.20 -20.37 -8.87
C TYR A 242 -9.76 -20.23 -9.39
N ASN A 243 -9.09 -21.33 -9.76
CA ASN A 243 -7.72 -21.26 -10.28
C ASN A 243 -7.63 -20.44 -11.58
N THR A 244 -8.60 -20.61 -12.47
CA THR A 244 -8.67 -19.84 -13.73
C THR A 244 -8.84 -18.35 -13.44
N ALA A 245 -9.78 -17.99 -12.56
CA ALA A 245 -10.01 -16.60 -12.17
C ALA A 245 -8.81 -15.97 -11.46
N LEU A 246 -8.12 -16.71 -10.59
CA LEU A 246 -6.91 -16.25 -9.91
C LEU A 246 -5.75 -16.05 -10.90
N THR A 247 -5.60 -16.94 -11.88
CA THR A 247 -4.60 -16.79 -12.94
C THR A 247 -4.86 -15.55 -13.78
N GLU A 248 -6.11 -15.34 -14.23
CA GLU A 248 -6.49 -14.13 -14.96
C GLU A 248 -6.29 -12.86 -14.12
N LEU A 249 -6.59 -12.93 -12.82
CA LEU A 249 -6.39 -11.82 -11.90
C LEU A 249 -4.90 -11.47 -11.79
N LEU A 250 -4.02 -12.45 -11.55
CA LEU A 250 -2.58 -12.22 -11.47
C LEU A 250 -2.00 -11.64 -12.78
N ASN A 251 -2.49 -12.09 -13.92
CA ASN A 251 -2.11 -11.53 -15.22
C ASN A 251 -2.48 -10.04 -15.36
N ARG A 252 -3.54 -9.55 -14.69
CA ARG A 252 -3.87 -8.10 -14.64
C ARG A 252 -2.83 -7.28 -13.91
N PHE A 253 -2.08 -7.91 -13.01
CA PHE A 253 -0.96 -7.30 -12.31
C PHE A 253 0.39 -7.56 -13.01
N GLY A 254 0.39 -8.20 -14.19
CA GLY A 254 1.61 -8.56 -14.91
C GLY A 254 2.36 -9.75 -14.30
N ILE A 255 1.70 -10.51 -13.43
CA ILE A 255 2.27 -11.65 -12.71
C ILE A 255 1.82 -12.92 -13.42
N THR A 256 2.78 -13.66 -13.99
CA THR A 256 2.50 -14.99 -14.55
C THR A 256 2.67 -16.02 -13.42
N PRO A 257 1.63 -16.81 -13.09
CA PRO A 257 1.71 -17.84 -12.04
C PRO A 257 2.58 -19.05 -12.40
#